data_AF-A0A6A6ILW3-F1
#
_entry.id   AF-A0A6A6ILW3-F1
#
_cell.length_a   1.000
_cell.length_b   1.000
_cell.length_c   1.000
_cell.angle_alpha   90.00
_cell.angle_beta   90.00
_cell.angle_gamma   90.00
#
_symmetry.space_group_name_H-M   'P 1'
#
loop_
_entity.id
_entity.type
_entity.pdbx_description
1 polymer ?
#
loop_
_entity_poly.entity_id
_entity_poly.type
_entity_poly.pdbx_seq_one_letter_code
_entity_poly.pdbx_strand_id
1 'polypeptide(L)'
;MALQQTEKLHHLYTLYLFTKSDIKTVIFPQIVFAISSAFTGGFRAPDEIRDQGQGFAFAALAKAALWVWVTLLVENVANQRLPGSILEDSKNKPWRPFPSKRVTSREGQQYLLILLPCALVTGVLVGASRETNTFVALVWMYNDLDGANTSESRQ
;
A
#
# COMPACT_ATOMS: atom_id res chain seq x y z
N MET A 1 -16.96 1.93 26.62
CA MET A 1 -16.00 2.90 26.04
C MET A 1 -14.58 2.31 25.94
N ALA A 2 -14.00 1.77 27.02
CA ALA A 2 -12.66 1.17 27.02
C ALA A 2 -12.46 0.01 26.02
N LEU A 3 -13.41 -0.93 25.93
CA LEU A 3 -13.32 -2.07 24.99
C LEU A 3 -13.22 -1.62 23.52
N GLN A 4 -14.01 -0.61 23.13
CA GLN A 4 -14.00 -0.07 21.76
C GLN A 4 -12.69 0.65 21.41
N GLN A 5 -11.98 1.19 22.41
CA GLN A 5 -10.67 1.80 22.22
C GLN A 5 -9.59 0.73 22.00
N THR A 6 -9.66 -0.38 22.74
CA THR A 6 -8.76 -1.53 22.57
C THR A 6 -8.91 -2.14 21.17
N GLU A 7 -10.15 -2.28 20.68
CA GLU A 7 -10.43 -2.75 19.31
C GLU A 7 -9.85 -1.81 18.24
N LYS A 8 -10.03 -0.49 18.38
CA LYS A 8 -9.47 0.49 17.43
C LYS A 8 -7.94 0.43 17.39
N LEU A 9 -7.31 0.40 18.57
CA LEU A 9 -5.85 0.26 18.68
C LEU A 9 -5.38 -1.07 18.08
N HIS A 10 -6.17 -2.14 18.25
CA HIS A 10 -5.90 -3.42 17.63
C HIS A 10 -5.88 -3.30 16.10
N HIS A 11 -6.92 -2.75 15.47
CA HIS A 11 -6.94 -2.62 14.01
C HIS A 11 -5.85 -1.67 13.48
N LEU A 12 -5.60 -0.53 14.12
CA LEU A 12 -4.54 0.39 13.71
C LEU A 12 -3.15 -0.27 13.77
N TYR A 13 -2.88 -1.02 14.83
CA TYR A 13 -1.64 -1.77 14.94
C TYR A 13 -1.54 -2.89 13.90
N THR A 14 -2.66 -3.53 13.54
CA THR A 14 -2.71 -4.50 12.43
C THR A 14 -2.34 -3.85 11.10
N LEU A 15 -2.91 -2.68 10.78
CA LEU A 15 -2.58 -1.93 9.56
C LEU A 15 -1.10 -1.54 9.52
N TYR A 16 -0.55 -1.09 10.65
CA TYR A 16 0.88 -0.83 10.78
C TYR A 16 1.71 -2.08 10.49
N LEU A 17 1.35 -3.23 11.08
CA LEU A 17 2.07 -4.49 10.90
C LEU A 17 2.07 -4.98 9.44
N PHE A 18 1.00 -4.74 8.69
CA PHE A 18 0.97 -5.05 7.24
C PHE A 18 2.10 -4.33 6.50
N THR A 19 2.29 -3.04 6.78
CA THR A 19 3.26 -2.19 6.05
C THR A 19 4.64 -2.05 6.72
N LYS A 20 4.84 -2.67 7.90
CA LYS A 20 6.01 -2.42 8.76
C LYS A 20 7.35 -2.64 8.05
N SER A 21 7.47 -3.70 7.24
CA SER A 21 8.70 -3.98 6.47
C SER A 21 8.96 -2.92 5.39
N ASP A 22 7.89 -2.33 4.89
CA ASP A 22 7.90 -1.56 3.65
C ASP A 22 8.05 -0.06 3.88
N ILE A 23 8.02 0.37 5.14
CA ILE A 23 8.35 1.73 5.54
C ILE A 23 9.72 2.13 4.99
N LYS A 24 10.72 1.24 5.12
CA LYS A 24 12.09 1.51 4.67
C LYS A 24 12.31 1.19 3.19
N THR A 25 11.65 0.16 2.66
CA THR A 25 11.92 -0.34 1.30
C THR A 25 11.03 0.29 0.24
N VAL A 26 9.85 0.82 0.60
CA VAL A 26 8.88 1.39 -0.34
C VAL A 26 8.54 2.83 0.02
N ILE A 27 8.02 3.08 1.23
CA ILE A 27 7.49 4.40 1.59
C ILE A 27 8.59 5.46 1.56
N PHE A 28 9.74 5.19 2.20
CA PHE A 28 10.84 6.15 2.24
C PHE A 28 11.39 6.49 0.84
N PRO A 29 11.75 5.52 -0.03
CA PRO A 29 12.16 5.83 -1.40
C PRO A 29 11.12 6.59 -2.22
N GLN A 30 9.82 6.24 -2.08
CA GLN A 30 8.74 6.92 -2.78
C GLN A 30 8.59 8.39 -2.34
N ILE A 31 8.73 8.67 -1.04
CA ILE A 31 8.70 10.06 -0.52
C ILE A 31 9.90 10.83 -1.06
N VAL A 32 11.12 10.26 -1.05
CA VAL A 32 12.31 10.92 -1.60
C VAL A 32 12.12 11.23 -3.08
N PHE A 33 11.58 10.28 -3.85
CA PHE A 33 11.27 10.47 -5.27
C PHE A 33 10.22 11.57 -5.50
N ALA A 34 9.16 11.60 -4.68
CA ALA A 34 8.12 12.62 -4.76
C ALA A 34 8.66 14.02 -4.44
N ILE A 35 9.53 14.14 -3.42
CA ILE A 35 10.24 15.38 -3.09
C ILE A 35 11.10 15.81 -4.27
N SER A 36 11.93 14.92 -4.80
CA SER A 36 12.79 15.21 -5.96
C SER A 36 11.97 15.69 -7.15
N SER A 37 10.88 14.99 -7.48
CA SER A 37 9.96 15.36 -8.56
C SER A 37 9.27 16.71 -8.32
N ALA A 38 8.98 17.09 -7.07
CA ALA A 38 8.42 18.40 -6.76
C ALA A 38 9.44 19.52 -7.02
N PHE A 39 10.72 19.31 -6.73
CA PHE A 39 11.79 20.30 -6.93
C PHE A 39 12.28 20.40 -8.38
N THR A 40 12.26 19.31 -9.14
CA THR A 40 12.75 19.29 -10.52
C THR A 40 11.67 19.60 -11.56
N GLY A 41 10.41 19.79 -11.14
CA GLY A 41 9.27 19.86 -12.05
C GLY A 41 8.74 18.49 -12.48
N GLY A 42 9.41 17.39 -12.11
CA GLY A 42 8.98 16.02 -12.38
C GLY A 42 8.98 15.71 -13.86
N PHE A 43 7.97 14.96 -14.32
CA PHE A 43 7.77 14.65 -15.74
C PHE A 43 6.83 15.64 -16.45
N ARG A 44 6.71 16.87 -15.96
CA ARG A 44 5.88 17.90 -16.58
C ARG A 44 6.55 18.47 -17.81
N ALA A 45 5.75 18.92 -18.77
CA ALA A 45 6.27 19.68 -19.89
C ALA A 45 6.77 21.06 -19.40
N PRO A 46 7.83 21.65 -20.01
CA PRO A 46 8.42 22.91 -19.53
C PRO A 46 7.42 24.07 -19.40
N ASP A 47 6.39 24.07 -20.23
CA ASP A 47 5.28 25.03 -20.29
C ASP A 47 4.25 24.85 -19.17
N GLU A 48 4.28 23.74 -18.43
CA GLU A 48 3.38 23.45 -17.31
C GLU A 48 4.00 23.79 -15.93
N ILE A 49 5.25 24.25 -15.89
CA ILE A 49 5.94 24.60 -14.64
C ILE A 49 5.34 25.90 -14.10
N ARG A 50 4.33 25.77 -13.24
CA ARG A 50 3.79 26.88 -12.45
C ARG A 50 4.64 27.10 -11.20
N ASP A 51 4.97 28.36 -10.92
CA ASP A 51 5.55 28.76 -9.63
C ASP A 51 4.51 28.53 -8.52
N GLN A 52 4.67 27.42 -7.80
CA GLN A 52 3.75 27.00 -6.75
C GLN A 52 4.46 27.16 -5.40
N GLY A 53 3.93 28.07 -4.56
CA GLY A 53 4.52 28.39 -3.26
C GLY A 53 4.60 27.19 -2.30
N GLN A 54 5.41 27.32 -1.24
CA GLN A 54 5.79 26.24 -0.32
C GLN A 54 4.61 25.44 0.29
N GLY A 55 3.46 26.08 0.54
CA GLY A 55 2.25 25.39 1.05
C GLY A 55 1.69 24.34 0.08
N PHE A 56 1.88 24.52 -1.23
CA PHE A 56 1.49 23.55 -2.24
C PHE A 56 2.35 22.29 -2.16
N ALA A 57 3.66 22.43 -1.93
CA ALA A 57 4.58 21.31 -1.83
C ALA A 57 4.26 20.37 -0.66
N PHE A 58 3.93 20.93 0.52
CA PHE A 58 3.53 20.12 1.68
C PHE A 58 2.24 19.33 1.41
N ALA A 59 1.22 19.98 0.84
CA ALA A 59 -0.03 19.32 0.50
C ALA A 59 0.17 18.20 -0.54
N ALA A 60 1.04 18.43 -1.54
CA ALA A 60 1.38 17.41 -2.53
C ALA A 60 2.08 16.19 -1.90
N LEU A 61 3.04 16.42 -0.99
CA LEU A 61 3.73 15.34 -0.27
C LEU A 61 2.78 14.56 0.64
N ALA A 62 1.88 15.24 1.36
CA ALA A 62 0.89 14.58 2.20
C ALA A 62 -0.07 13.71 1.38
N LYS A 63 -0.53 14.21 0.22
CA LYS A 63 -1.35 13.44 -0.73
C LYS A 63 -0.61 12.22 -1.27
N ALA A 64 0.65 12.38 -1.68
CA ALA A 64 1.48 11.27 -2.16
C ALA A 64 1.70 10.21 -1.09
N ALA A 65 2.05 10.63 0.14
CA ALA A 65 2.27 9.70 1.26
C ALA A 65 0.99 8.93 1.62
N LEU A 66 -0.17 9.60 1.66
CA LEU A 66 -1.46 8.95 1.88
C LEU A 66 -1.77 7.94 0.78
N TRP A 67 -1.60 8.34 -0.48
CA TRP A 67 -1.86 7.48 -1.63
C TRP A 67 -0.97 6.23 -1.62
N VAL A 68 0.35 6.40 -1.44
CA VAL A 68 1.30 5.28 -1.34
C VAL A 68 0.92 4.35 -0.20
N TRP A 69 0.58 4.87 0.98
CA TRP A 69 0.27 4.02 2.13
C TRP A 69 -1.02 3.20 1.92
N VAL A 70 -2.07 3.80 1.34
CA VAL A 70 -3.34 3.10 1.08
C VAL A 70 -3.18 2.03 -0.01
N THR A 71 -2.47 2.32 -1.10
CA THR A 71 -2.23 1.32 -2.16
C THR A 71 -1.31 0.20 -1.66
N LEU A 72 -0.31 0.52 -0.83
CA LEU A 72 0.55 -0.46 -0.18
C LEU A 72 -0.20 -1.37 0.80
N LEU A 73 -1.24 -0.87 1.48
CA LEU A 73 -2.12 -1.72 2.29
C LEU A 73 -2.89 -2.72 1.42
N VAL A 74 -3.41 -2.30 0.26
CA VAL A 74 -4.09 -3.22 -0.67
C VAL A 74 -3.14 -4.32 -1.12
N GLU A 75 -1.94 -3.96 -1.57
CA GLU A 75 -0.92 -4.90 -2.04
C GLU A 75 -0.50 -5.87 -0.92
N ASN A 76 -0.19 -5.36 0.26
CA ASN A 76 0.28 -6.20 1.36
C ASN A 76 -0.78 -7.17 1.86
N VAL A 77 -2.03 -6.74 2.03
CA VAL A 77 -3.10 -7.67 2.42
C VAL A 77 -3.33 -8.68 1.30
N ALA A 78 -3.19 -8.27 0.04
CA ALA A 78 -3.40 -9.16 -1.09
C ALA A 78 -2.33 -10.23 -1.23
N ASN A 79 -1.07 -9.86 -1.01
CA ASN A 79 0.05 -10.79 -1.09
C ASN A 79 0.15 -11.66 0.17
N GLN A 80 0.13 -11.06 1.36
CA GLN A 80 0.39 -11.78 2.62
C GLN A 80 -0.70 -12.81 2.98
N ARG A 81 -1.87 -12.77 2.34
CA ARG A 81 -2.95 -13.76 2.56
C ARG A 81 -2.69 -15.08 1.84
N LEU A 82 -1.77 -15.12 0.86
CA LEU A 82 -1.53 -16.28 0.03
C LEU A 82 -0.84 -17.39 0.84
N PRO A 83 -1.17 -18.68 0.64
CA PRO A 83 -0.57 -19.76 1.43
C PRO A 83 0.96 -19.80 1.36
N GLY A 84 1.55 -19.56 0.17
CA GLY A 84 2.99 -19.48 -0.03
C GLY A 84 3.62 -18.33 0.76
N SER A 85 3.03 -17.14 0.65
CA SER A 85 3.49 -15.95 1.40
C SER A 85 3.38 -16.14 2.91
N ILE A 86 2.32 -16.78 3.42
CA ILE A 86 2.18 -17.09 4.85
C ILE A 86 3.29 -18.04 5.30
N LEU A 87 3.61 -19.07 4.51
CA LEU A 87 4.67 -20.03 4.83
C LEU A 87 6.04 -19.34 4.84
N GLU A 88 6.34 -18.52 3.84
CA GLU A 88 7.58 -17.75 3.77
C GLU A 88 7.69 -16.75 4.93
N ASP A 89 6.65 -15.94 5.14
CA ASP A 89 6.62 -14.93 6.18
C ASP A 89 6.65 -15.54 7.58
N SER A 90 6.16 -16.78 7.78
CA SER A 90 6.29 -17.46 9.08
C SER A 90 7.75 -17.65 9.50
N LYS A 91 8.68 -17.70 8.53
CA LYS A 91 10.13 -17.79 8.76
C LYS A 91 10.77 -16.40 8.79
N ASN A 92 10.49 -15.59 7.77
CA ASN A 92 11.19 -14.32 7.53
C ASN A 92 10.61 -13.16 8.36
N LYS A 93 9.29 -13.13 8.54
CA LYS A 93 8.52 -12.02 9.11
C LYS A 93 7.37 -12.52 10.01
N PRO A 94 7.64 -13.34 11.05
CA PRO A 94 6.59 -13.99 11.85
C PRO A 94 5.65 -13.03 12.57
N TRP A 95 6.02 -11.75 12.71
CA TRP A 95 5.19 -10.69 13.26
C TRP A 95 4.12 -10.15 12.30
N ARG A 96 4.11 -10.56 11.02
CA ARG A 96 3.09 -10.13 10.06
C ARG A 96 1.70 -10.63 10.47
N PRO A 97 0.61 -9.94 10.08
CA PRO A 97 -0.72 -10.24 10.62
C PRO A 97 -1.22 -11.66 10.38
N PHE A 98 -0.96 -12.24 9.20
CA PHE A 98 -1.38 -13.62 8.91
C PHE A 98 -0.51 -14.68 9.64
N PRO A 99 0.84 -14.68 9.56
CA PRO A 99 1.66 -15.65 10.29
C PRO A 99 1.48 -15.60 11.82
N SER A 100 1.33 -14.40 12.38
CA SER A 100 1.08 -14.21 13.82
C SER A 100 -0.35 -14.55 14.26
N LYS A 101 -1.22 -14.95 13.34
CA LYS A 101 -2.64 -15.27 13.57
C LYS A 101 -3.45 -14.09 14.14
N ARG A 102 -2.99 -12.87 13.91
CA ARG A 102 -3.72 -11.64 14.25
C ARG A 102 -4.89 -11.38 13.30
N VAL A 103 -4.80 -11.91 12.09
CA VAL A 103 -5.81 -11.81 11.03
C VAL A 103 -6.04 -13.20 10.45
N THR A 104 -7.31 -13.61 10.41
CA THR A 104 -7.77 -14.82 9.73
C THR A 104 -7.90 -14.59 8.22
N SER A 105 -7.94 -15.66 7.42
CA SER A 105 -8.16 -15.55 5.97
C SER A 105 -9.45 -14.80 5.61
N ARG A 106 -10.52 -15.01 6.40
CA ARG A 106 -11.81 -14.32 6.21
C ARG A 106 -11.70 -12.83 6.49
N GLU A 107 -11.04 -12.44 7.58
CA GLU A 107 -10.80 -11.02 7.89
C GLU A 107 -9.91 -10.37 6.83
N GLY A 108 -8.91 -11.09 6.31
CA GLY A 108 -8.07 -10.64 5.18
C GLY A 108 -8.91 -10.27 3.94
N GLN A 109 -9.88 -11.11 3.58
CA GLN A 109 -10.82 -10.81 2.50
C GLN A 109 -11.68 -9.57 2.80
N GLN A 110 -12.16 -9.44 4.04
CA GLN A 110 -12.93 -8.26 4.46
C GLN A 110 -12.10 -6.98 4.40
N TYR A 111 -10.82 -7.02 4.82
CA TYR A 111 -9.91 -5.89 4.68
C TYR A 111 -9.78 -5.48 3.21
N LEU A 112 -9.63 -6.41 2.27
CA LEU A 112 -9.52 -6.08 0.85
C LEU A 112 -10.80 -5.49 0.26
N LEU A 113 -11.97 -6.01 0.64
CA LEU A 113 -13.26 -5.46 0.23
C LEU A 113 -13.44 -3.99 0.66
N ILE A 114 -12.80 -3.59 1.76
CA ILE A 114 -12.80 -2.20 2.25
C ILE A 114 -11.65 -1.39 1.64
N LEU A 115 -10.43 -1.94 1.61
CA LEU A 115 -9.23 -1.23 1.18
C LEU A 115 -9.24 -0.92 -0.32
N LEU A 116 -9.78 -1.80 -1.17
CA LEU A 116 -9.90 -1.57 -2.61
C LEU A 116 -10.72 -0.31 -2.94
N PRO A 117 -11.99 -0.16 -2.50
CA PRO A 117 -12.73 1.07 -2.75
C PRO A 117 -12.09 2.27 -2.07
N CYS A 118 -11.51 2.12 -0.87
CA CYS A 118 -10.74 3.20 -0.23
C CYS A 118 -9.55 3.67 -1.09
N ALA A 119 -8.83 2.75 -1.73
CA ALA A 119 -7.72 3.07 -2.62
C ALA A 119 -8.20 3.80 -3.88
N LEU A 120 -9.28 3.31 -4.51
CA LEU A 120 -9.89 3.94 -5.69
C LEU A 120 -10.36 5.37 -5.38
N VAL A 121 -11.10 5.56 -4.27
CA VAL A 121 -11.54 6.88 -3.82
C VAL A 121 -10.35 7.78 -3.50
N THR A 122 -9.35 7.28 -2.78
CA THR A 122 -8.11 8.03 -2.49
C THR A 122 -7.44 8.47 -3.78
N GLY A 123 -7.33 7.58 -4.77
CA GLY A 123 -6.80 7.87 -6.10
C GLY A 123 -7.52 9.05 -6.77
N VAL A 124 -8.85 9.05 -6.77
CA VAL A 124 -9.64 10.17 -7.30
C VAL A 124 -9.36 11.46 -6.54
N LEU A 125 -9.38 11.44 -5.21
CA LEU A 125 -9.21 12.63 -4.37
C LEU A 125 -7.82 13.27 -4.50
N VAL A 126 -6.79 12.48 -4.74
CA VAL A 126 -5.41 12.98 -4.91
C VAL A 126 -5.03 13.23 -6.38
N GLY A 127 -5.91 12.89 -7.33
CA GLY A 127 -5.65 13.04 -8.76
C GLY A 127 -4.78 11.94 -9.39
N ALA A 128 -4.70 10.77 -8.75
CA ALA A 128 -3.90 9.61 -9.17
C ALA A 128 -4.77 8.41 -9.62
N SER A 129 -5.95 8.66 -10.19
CA SER A 129 -6.91 7.60 -10.54
C SER A 129 -6.36 6.59 -11.53
N ARG A 130 -5.59 7.03 -12.53
CA ARG A 130 -5.05 6.15 -13.59
C ARG A 130 -4.01 5.20 -13.01
N GLU A 131 -3.16 5.75 -12.16
CA GLU A 131 -2.10 5.07 -11.42
C GLU A 131 -2.73 4.06 -10.46
N THR A 132 -3.75 4.46 -9.68
CA THR A 132 -4.46 3.54 -8.78
C THR A 132 -5.10 2.38 -9.53
N ASN A 133 -5.84 2.65 -10.61
CA ASN A 133 -6.50 1.59 -11.38
C ASN A 133 -5.48 0.59 -11.96
N THR A 134 -4.38 1.12 -12.51
CA THR A 134 -3.28 0.29 -13.05
C THR A 134 -2.65 -0.54 -11.94
N PHE A 135 -2.35 0.07 -10.80
CA PHE A 135 -1.76 -0.61 -9.65
C PHE A 135 -2.66 -1.73 -9.12
N VAL A 136 -3.96 -1.46 -8.92
CA VAL A 136 -4.93 -2.46 -8.47
C VAL A 136 -5.03 -3.63 -9.45
N ALA A 137 -5.06 -3.35 -10.76
CA ALA A 137 -5.07 -4.38 -11.79
C ALA A 137 -3.80 -5.25 -11.73
N LEU A 138 -2.62 -4.65 -11.57
CA LEU A 138 -1.36 -5.38 -11.45
C LEU A 138 -1.29 -6.22 -10.17
N VAL A 139 -1.76 -5.70 -9.04
CA VAL A 139 -1.83 -6.45 -7.77
C VAL A 139 -2.73 -7.68 -7.93
N TRP A 140 -3.89 -7.52 -8.57
CA TRP A 140 -4.79 -8.62 -8.83
C TRP A 140 -4.18 -9.64 -9.80
N MET A 141 -3.60 -9.19 -10.92
CA MET A 141 -2.92 -10.07 -11.88
C MET A 141 -1.78 -10.88 -11.22
N TYR A 142 -0.99 -10.25 -10.37
CA TYR A 142 0.14 -10.89 -9.70
C TYR A 142 -0.31 -11.93 -8.67
N ASN A 143 -1.29 -11.60 -7.81
CA ASN A 143 -1.66 -12.42 -6.66
C ASN A 143 -2.81 -13.41 -6.90
N ASP A 144 -3.75 -13.08 -7.80
CA ASP A 144 -4.99 -13.85 -7.99
C ASP A 144 -5.04 -14.60 -9.32
N LEU A 145 -4.29 -14.15 -10.34
CA LEU A 145 -4.18 -14.83 -11.64
C LEU A 145 -2.90 -15.65 -11.80
N ASP A 146 -2.22 -15.96 -10.69
CA ASP A 146 -1.00 -16.76 -10.69
C ASP A 146 0.16 -16.16 -11.52
N GLY A 147 0.14 -14.85 -11.76
CA GLY A 147 1.22 -14.15 -12.47
C GLY A 147 2.60 -14.30 -11.80
N ALA A 148 2.64 -14.68 -10.52
CA ALA A 148 3.85 -14.97 -9.77
C ALA A 148 4.32 -16.45 -9.89
N ASN A 149 3.46 -17.38 -10.27
CA ASN A 149 3.69 -18.83 -10.08
C ASN A 149 4.48 -19.52 -11.19
N THR A 150 4.84 -18.83 -12.27
CA THR A 150 5.66 -19.43 -13.35
C THR A 150 7.13 -19.69 -12.97
N SER A 151 7.60 -19.20 -11.81
CA SER A 151 8.99 -19.43 -11.36
C SER A 151 9.15 -20.53 -10.30
N GLU A 152 8.10 -20.95 -9.60
CA GLU A 152 8.22 -21.92 -8.49
C GLU A 152 7.79 -23.35 -8.84
N SER A 153 7.13 -23.58 -9.98
CA SER A 153 6.76 -24.94 -10.42
C SER A 153 7.94 -25.76 -10.99
N ARG A 154 9.18 -25.34 -10.74
CA ARG A 154 10.42 -26.01 -11.17
C ARG A 154 11.44 -26.11 -10.03
N GLN A 155 11.04 -26.52 -8.84
CA GLN A 155 11.93 -27.06 -7.81
C GLN A 155 11.21 -28.20 -7.08
#